data_AF-A0A4R4YCN0-F1
#
_entry.id   AF-A0A4R4YCN0-F1
#
_cell.length_a   1.000
_cell.length_b   1.000
_cell.length_c   1.000
_cell.angle_alpha   90.00
_cell.angle_beta   90.00
_cell.angle_gamma   90.00
#
_symmetry.space_group_name_H-M   'P 1'
#
loop_
_entity.id
_entity.type
_entity.pdbx_description
1 polymer ?
#
loop_
_entity_poly.entity_id
_entity_poly.type
_entity_poly.pdbx_seq_one_letter_code
_entity_poly.pdbx_strand_id
1 'polypeptide(L)'
;MSVIKQGVPVRRDRAAMESVRLAAAELFEQGYSQAEVARLLETSRQNVHRWHEKWQRGGREELVSVGPPGRAPKLDEQQLRHVRDALLAGARSNGFDQDLWTLRRIATVIERITGVQHHPGHVWYILRDRLGWSAQRPARRAVERDEDAIETWVGNDWPRIKKTPSNAERGSSSSTSPDCH
;
A
#
# COMPACT_ATOMS: atom_id res chain seq x y z
N MET A 1 -22.35 0.64 8.24
CA MET A 1 -21.86 -0.40 7.30
C MET A 1 -20.94 0.26 6.29
N SER A 2 -19.63 0.02 6.36
CA SER A 2 -18.68 0.56 5.37
C SER A 2 -18.09 -0.61 4.57
N VAL A 3 -18.41 -0.65 3.29
CA VAL A 3 -18.08 -1.75 2.37
C VAL A 3 -16.63 -1.62 1.92
N ILE A 4 -15.78 -2.53 2.38
CA ILE A 4 -14.38 -2.67 1.94
C ILE A 4 -14.38 -3.47 0.63
N LYS A 5 -13.90 -2.87 -0.47
CA LYS A 5 -13.63 -3.60 -1.73
C LYS A 5 -12.14 -3.82 -1.92
N GLN A 6 -11.80 -5.02 -2.42
CA GLN A 6 -10.44 -5.53 -2.62
C GLN A 6 -9.77 -4.84 -3.82
N GLY A 7 -8.53 -4.38 -3.67
CA GLY A 7 -7.68 -3.90 -4.76
C GLY A 7 -6.36 -4.68 -4.81
N VAL A 8 -5.94 -5.13 -6.00
CA VAL A 8 -4.73 -5.95 -6.18
C VAL A 8 -3.51 -5.07 -6.46
N PRO A 9 -2.43 -5.13 -5.64
CA PRO A 9 -1.19 -4.41 -5.93
C PRO A 9 -0.37 -5.09 -7.05
N VAL A 10 0.18 -4.31 -7.98
CA VAL A 10 1.06 -4.79 -9.07
C VAL A 10 2.44 -5.15 -8.49
N ARG A 11 2.67 -6.43 -8.21
CA ARG A 11 3.98 -6.97 -7.79
C ARG A 11 4.76 -7.45 -9.02
N ARG A 12 6.11 -7.47 -8.94
CA ARG A 12 6.95 -8.17 -9.93
C ARG A 12 6.46 -9.62 -10.04
N ASP A 13 6.01 -10.03 -11.22
CA ASP A 13 5.51 -11.38 -11.45
C ASP A 13 6.67 -12.38 -11.44
N ARG A 14 6.82 -13.06 -10.31
CA ARG A 14 7.87 -14.05 -10.11
C ARG A 14 7.62 -15.31 -10.90
N ALA A 15 6.36 -15.69 -11.09
CA ALA A 15 5.99 -16.85 -11.88
C ALA A 15 6.35 -16.60 -13.35
N ALA A 16 6.10 -15.40 -13.86
CA ALA A 16 6.54 -15.01 -15.20
C ALA A 16 8.08 -15.09 -15.33
N MET A 17 8.84 -14.54 -14.38
CA MET A 17 10.31 -14.61 -14.42
C MET A 17 10.87 -16.04 -14.26
N GLU A 18 10.15 -16.91 -13.55
CA GLU A 18 10.48 -18.33 -13.45
C GLU A 18 10.20 -19.07 -14.75
N SER A 19 9.05 -18.82 -15.37
CA SER A 19 8.71 -19.36 -16.68
C SER A 19 9.78 -19.04 -17.73
N VAL A 20 10.24 -17.79 -17.80
CA VAL A 20 11.33 -17.38 -18.72
C VAL A 20 12.64 -18.12 -18.41
N ARG A 21 12.97 -18.34 -17.13
CA ARG A 21 14.14 -19.12 -16.72
C ARG A 21 14.05 -20.58 -17.16
N LEU A 22 12.87 -21.19 -17.02
CA LEU A 22 12.64 -22.57 -17.41
C LEU A 22 12.66 -22.75 -18.94
N ALA A 23 12.12 -21.78 -19.68
CA ALA A 23 12.27 -21.73 -21.14
C ALA A 23 13.74 -21.62 -21.57
N ALA A 24 14.57 -20.86 -20.83
CA ALA A 24 16.02 -20.82 -21.08
C ALA A 24 16.68 -22.19 -20.88
N ALA A 25 16.27 -22.95 -19.85
CA ALA A 25 16.77 -24.30 -19.61
C ALA A 25 16.43 -25.25 -20.77
N GLU A 26 15.19 -25.20 -21.29
CA GLU A 26 14.77 -26.00 -22.46
C GLU A 26 15.61 -25.68 -23.70
N LEU A 27 15.91 -24.40 -23.94
CA LEU A 27 16.76 -23.99 -25.06
C LEU A 27 18.22 -24.45 -24.87
N PHE A 28 18.74 -24.46 -23.64
CA PHE A 28 20.08 -25.01 -23.38
C PHE A 28 20.13 -26.52 -23.59
N GLU A 29 19.09 -27.26 -23.20
CA GLU A 29 18.96 -28.70 -23.45
C GLU A 29 18.91 -29.02 -24.96
N GLN A 30 18.33 -28.13 -25.76
CA GLN A 30 18.31 -28.21 -27.22
C GLN A 30 19.63 -27.74 -27.88
N GLY A 31 20.62 -27.30 -27.10
CA GLY A 31 21.95 -26.92 -27.59
C GLY A 31 22.07 -25.48 -28.10
N TYR A 32 21.08 -24.61 -27.83
CA TYR A 32 21.15 -23.21 -28.22
C TYR A 32 22.24 -22.46 -27.45
N SER A 33 22.95 -21.55 -28.13
CA SER A 33 23.95 -20.71 -27.51
C SER A 33 23.32 -19.64 -26.60
N GLN A 34 24.06 -19.18 -25.58
CA GLN A 34 23.63 -18.09 -24.69
C GLN A 34 23.20 -16.82 -25.47
N ALA A 35 23.85 -16.53 -26.60
CA ALA A 35 23.52 -15.38 -27.43
C ALA A 35 22.20 -15.55 -28.20
N GLU A 36 21.84 -16.77 -28.60
CA GLU A 36 20.53 -17.08 -29.20
C GLU A 36 19.43 -17.05 -28.16
N VAL A 37 19.66 -17.65 -26.99
CA VAL A 37 18.70 -17.65 -25.88
C VAL A 37 18.39 -16.22 -25.41
N ALA A 38 19.40 -15.35 -25.30
CA ALA A 38 19.18 -13.94 -24.96
C ALA A 38 18.29 -13.21 -25.98
N ARG A 39 18.44 -13.52 -27.27
CA ARG A 39 17.65 -12.94 -28.35
C ARG A 39 16.22 -13.48 -28.37
N LEU A 40 16.05 -14.80 -28.22
CA LEU A 40 14.75 -15.46 -28.23
C LEU A 40 13.88 -15.08 -27.03
N LEU A 41 14.48 -14.90 -25.86
CA LEU A 41 13.78 -14.58 -24.61
C LEU A 41 13.79 -13.08 -24.28
N GLU A 42 14.28 -12.24 -25.20
CA GLU A 42 14.37 -10.77 -25.04
C GLU A 42 14.93 -10.32 -23.69
N THR A 43 15.92 -11.05 -23.17
CA THR A 43 16.51 -10.81 -21.85
C THR A 43 17.98 -10.41 -21.97
N SER A 44 18.55 -9.88 -20.89
CA SER A 44 19.95 -9.47 -20.90
C SER A 44 20.88 -10.68 -20.99
N ARG A 45 21.99 -10.53 -21.74
CA ARG A 45 23.06 -11.54 -21.80
C ARG A 45 23.60 -11.90 -20.42
N GLN A 46 23.63 -10.95 -19.49
CA GLN A 46 24.08 -11.17 -18.12
C GLN A 46 23.16 -12.14 -17.35
N ASN A 47 21.84 -12.04 -17.54
CA ASN A 47 20.89 -12.98 -16.94
C ASN A 47 21.08 -14.38 -17.51
N VAL A 48 21.18 -14.49 -18.84
CA VAL A 48 21.33 -15.77 -19.54
C VAL A 48 22.64 -16.45 -19.17
N HIS A 49 23.73 -15.68 -19.04
CA HIS A 49 25.01 -16.20 -18.57
C HIS A 49 24.89 -16.83 -17.18
N ARG A 50 24.32 -16.11 -16.21
CA ARG A 50 24.08 -16.64 -14.86
C ARG A 50 23.19 -17.88 -14.88
N TRP A 51 22.13 -17.87 -15.68
CA TRP A 51 21.22 -19.02 -15.82
C TRP A 51 21.93 -20.24 -16.42
N HIS A 52 22.79 -20.03 -17.42
CA HIS A 52 23.59 -21.09 -18.01
C HIS A 52 24.59 -21.68 -17.00
N GLU A 53 25.30 -20.85 -16.22
CA GLU A 53 26.16 -21.34 -15.14
C GLU A 53 25.39 -22.16 -14.09
N LYS A 54 24.15 -21.75 -13.79
CA LYS A 54 23.26 -22.51 -12.90
C LYS A 54 22.84 -23.85 -13.51
N TRP A 55 22.39 -23.80 -14.76
CA TRP A 55 21.95 -24.97 -15.50
C TRP A 55 23.07 -26.01 -15.66
N GLN A 56 24.31 -25.57 -15.91
CA GLN A 56 25.47 -26.48 -16.00
C GLN A 56 25.78 -27.20 -14.69
N ARG A 57 25.40 -26.64 -13.52
CA ARG A 57 25.66 -27.25 -12.21
C ARG A 57 24.62 -28.31 -11.82
N GLY A 58 23.37 -28.17 -12.27
CA GLY A 58 22.27 -29.02 -11.78
C GLY A 58 21.03 -29.04 -12.67
N GLY A 59 21.17 -28.71 -13.94
CA GLY A 59 20.10 -28.73 -14.93
C GLY A 59 18.98 -27.73 -14.63
N ARG A 60 17.77 -28.08 -15.10
CA ARG A 60 16.56 -27.27 -14.96
C ARG A 60 16.21 -26.93 -13.50
N GLU A 61 16.52 -27.82 -12.56
CA GLU A 61 16.17 -27.66 -11.14
C GLU A 61 16.85 -26.43 -10.51
N GLU A 62 18.08 -26.11 -10.92
CA GLU A 62 18.82 -24.92 -10.46
C GLU A 62 18.22 -23.59 -10.92
N LEU A 63 17.28 -23.62 -11.87
CA LEU A 63 16.58 -22.45 -12.40
C LEU A 63 15.19 -22.26 -11.79
N VAL A 64 14.68 -23.24 -11.03
CA VAL A 64 13.43 -23.14 -10.27
C VAL A 64 13.57 -22.05 -9.20
N SER A 65 12.49 -21.32 -8.95
CA SER A 65 12.45 -20.30 -7.91
C SER A 65 12.50 -20.94 -6.52
N VAL A 66 13.51 -20.56 -5.72
CA VAL A 66 13.60 -20.91 -4.29
C VAL A 66 12.60 -20.10 -3.44
N GLY A 67 11.85 -19.18 -4.07
CA GLY A 67 10.85 -18.33 -3.42
C GLY A 67 11.33 -16.88 -3.20
N PRO A 68 10.59 -16.11 -2.38
CA PRO A 68 10.94 -14.73 -2.06
C PRO A 68 12.35 -14.64 -1.44
N PRO A 69 13.26 -13.79 -1.95
CA PRO A 69 14.45 -13.45 -1.18
C PRO A 69 14.03 -12.67 0.07
N GLY A 70 14.56 -13.06 1.24
CA GLY A 70 14.40 -12.35 2.50
C GLY A 70 13.81 -13.17 3.65
N ARG A 71 13.69 -12.53 4.82
CA ARG A 71 13.11 -13.15 6.03
C ARG A 71 11.66 -13.57 5.76
N ALA A 72 11.30 -14.78 6.19
CA ALA A 72 9.93 -15.25 6.14
C ALA A 72 8.98 -14.20 6.79
N PRO A 73 7.80 -13.95 6.21
CA PRO A 73 6.82 -13.06 6.81
C PRO A 73 6.54 -13.50 8.25
N LYS A 74 6.44 -12.54 9.18
CA LYS A 74 6.11 -12.84 10.59
C LYS A 74 4.71 -13.44 10.79
N LEU A 75 3.85 -13.28 9.78
CA LEU A 75 2.46 -13.75 9.77
C LEU A 75 2.31 -14.75 8.63
N ASP A 76 1.89 -15.97 8.97
CA ASP A 76 1.51 -16.97 7.98
C ASP A 76 0.11 -16.69 7.40
N GLU A 77 -0.26 -17.45 6.36
CA GLU A 77 -1.53 -17.24 5.66
C GLU A 77 -2.75 -17.62 6.50
N GLN A 78 -2.62 -18.57 7.44
CA GLN A 78 -3.71 -18.97 8.32
C GLN A 78 -3.99 -17.91 9.37
N GLN A 79 -2.94 -17.37 9.97
CA GLN A 79 -3.00 -16.23 10.88
C GLN A 79 -3.63 -15.01 10.19
N LEU A 80 -3.28 -14.74 8.94
CA LEU A 80 -3.89 -13.65 8.16
C LEU A 80 -5.39 -13.87 7.93
N ARG A 81 -5.84 -15.11 7.69
CA ARG A 81 -7.28 -15.43 7.59
C ARG A 81 -8.01 -15.18 8.91
N HIS A 82 -7.48 -15.67 10.03
CA HIS A 82 -8.10 -15.42 11.34
C HIS A 82 -8.16 -13.94 11.69
N VAL A 83 -7.10 -13.18 11.38
CA VAL A 83 -7.09 -11.72 11.55
C VAL A 83 -8.17 -11.07 10.67
N ARG A 84 -8.31 -11.50 9.41
CA ARG A 84 -9.35 -10.99 8.51
C ARG A 84 -10.74 -11.22 9.07
N ASP A 85 -11.04 -12.44 9.52
CA ASP A 85 -12.35 -12.82 10.04
C ASP A 85 -12.68 -12.04 11.31
N ALA A 86 -11.70 -11.90 12.21
CA ALA A 86 -11.86 -11.09 13.42
C ALA A 86 -12.15 -9.62 13.10
N LEU A 87 -11.43 -9.03 12.14
CA LEU A 87 -11.65 -7.63 11.76
C LEU A 87 -13.01 -7.43 11.05
N LEU A 88 -13.48 -8.42 10.28
CA LEU A 88 -14.81 -8.41 9.66
C LEU A 88 -15.95 -8.57 10.68
N ALA A 89 -15.72 -9.27 11.79
CA ALA A 89 -16.69 -9.39 12.88
C ALA A 89 -16.97 -8.07 13.61
N GLY A 90 -16.15 -7.03 13.40
CA GLY A 90 -16.32 -5.71 13.99
C GLY A 90 -15.56 -5.51 15.31
N ALA A 91 -15.34 -4.26 15.70
CA ALA A 91 -14.49 -3.95 16.86
C ALA A 91 -15.18 -4.35 18.18
N ARG A 92 -16.52 -4.26 18.24
CA ARG A 92 -17.28 -4.72 19.41
C ARG A 92 -17.14 -6.21 19.68
N SER A 93 -17.21 -7.02 18.63
CA SER A 93 -17.02 -8.48 18.72
C SER A 93 -15.62 -8.87 19.19
N ASN A 94 -14.64 -7.94 19.10
CA ASN A 94 -13.28 -8.12 19.58
C ASN A 94 -13.03 -7.49 20.97
N GLY A 95 -14.09 -7.07 21.67
CA GLY A 95 -14.04 -6.55 23.03
C GLY A 95 -13.69 -5.06 23.14
N PHE A 96 -14.02 -4.25 22.13
CA PHE A 96 -13.92 -2.78 22.20
C PHE A 96 -15.32 -2.14 22.35
N ASP A 97 -15.42 -1.04 23.10
CA ASP A 97 -16.72 -0.40 23.39
C ASP A 97 -17.40 0.21 22.14
N GLN A 98 -16.59 0.65 21.19
CA GLN A 98 -17.03 1.31 19.97
C GLN A 98 -16.65 0.49 18.74
N ASP A 99 -17.51 0.50 17.73
CA ASP A 99 -17.27 -0.23 16.48
C ASP A 99 -16.28 0.46 15.51
N LEU A 100 -15.46 1.37 16.03
CA LEU A 100 -14.45 2.11 15.27
C LEU A 100 -13.11 1.38 15.27
N TRP A 101 -12.62 1.03 14.09
CA TRP A 101 -11.26 0.50 13.93
C TRP A 101 -10.22 1.61 13.89
N THR A 102 -9.24 1.54 14.78
CA THR A 102 -8.01 2.32 14.72
C THR A 102 -6.83 1.39 14.50
N LEU A 103 -5.71 1.88 13.94
CA LEU A 103 -4.52 1.07 13.73
C LEU A 103 -4.00 0.44 15.05
N ARG A 104 -4.19 1.13 16.19
CA ARG A 104 -3.85 0.60 17.51
C ARG A 104 -4.74 -0.58 17.90
N ARG A 105 -6.06 -0.48 17.70
CA ARG A 105 -7.01 -1.57 17.99
C ARG A 105 -6.75 -2.78 17.09
N ILE A 106 -6.46 -2.53 15.82
CA ILE A 106 -6.10 -3.59 14.87
C ILE A 106 -4.78 -4.26 15.30
N ALA A 107 -3.78 -3.50 15.75
CA ALA A 107 -2.53 -4.07 16.29
C ALA A 107 -2.80 -5.00 17.47
N THR A 108 -3.67 -4.60 18.40
CA THR A 108 -4.06 -5.43 19.55
C THR A 108 -4.75 -6.72 19.12
N VAL A 109 -5.62 -6.69 18.11
CA VAL A 109 -6.29 -7.90 17.59
C VAL A 109 -5.27 -8.83 16.93
N ILE A 110 -4.35 -8.28 16.12
CA ILE A 110 -3.28 -9.08 15.49
C ILE A 110 -2.43 -9.75 16.57
N GLU A 111 -2.01 -9.01 17.60
CA GLU A 111 -1.23 -9.56 18.71
C GLU A 111 -1.99 -10.66 19.45
N ARG A 112 -3.28 -10.49 19.74
CA ARG A 112 -4.10 -11.50 20.41
C ARG A 112 -4.22 -12.80 19.61
N ILE A 113 -4.35 -12.71 18.28
CA ILE A 113 -4.55 -13.87 17.41
C ILE A 113 -3.22 -14.58 17.11
N THR A 114 -2.14 -13.82 16.98
CA THR A 114 -0.88 -14.33 16.38
C THR A 114 0.29 -14.35 17.36
N GLY A 115 0.15 -13.71 18.52
CA GLY A 115 1.24 -13.50 19.48
C GLY A 115 2.31 -12.51 19.01
N VAL A 116 2.17 -11.93 17.81
CA VAL A 116 3.18 -11.05 17.22
C VAL A 116 2.80 -9.59 17.41
N GLN A 117 3.68 -8.86 18.08
CA GLN A 117 3.56 -7.41 18.21
C GLN A 117 3.99 -6.69 16.93
N HIS A 118 3.14 -5.76 16.50
CA HIS A 118 3.40 -4.87 15.39
C HIS A 118 3.19 -3.42 15.80
N HIS A 119 4.11 -2.55 15.39
CA HIS A 119 3.89 -1.11 15.49
C HIS A 119 2.65 -0.71 14.65
N PRO A 120 1.77 0.20 15.11
CA PRO A 120 0.56 0.59 14.37
C PRO A 120 0.81 1.05 12.92
N GLY A 121 1.93 1.71 12.66
CA GLY A 121 2.33 2.08 11.30
C GLY A 121 2.65 0.87 10.41
N HIS A 122 3.17 -0.22 10.97
CA HIS A 122 3.41 -1.47 10.22
C HIS A 122 2.11 -2.22 9.92
N VAL A 123 1.12 -2.15 10.83
CA VAL A 123 -0.20 -2.75 10.63
C VAL A 123 -0.85 -2.24 9.35
N TRP A 124 -0.70 -0.95 9.04
CA TRP A 124 -1.18 -0.38 7.78
C TRP A 124 -0.67 -1.14 6.54
N TYR A 125 0.62 -1.50 6.52
CA TYR A 125 1.21 -2.27 5.42
C TYR A 125 0.70 -3.71 5.38
N ILE A 126 0.44 -4.34 6.53
CA ILE A 126 -0.19 -5.67 6.58
C ILE A 126 -1.58 -5.60 5.94
N LEU A 127 -2.40 -4.63 6.33
CA LEU A 127 -3.74 -4.44 5.78
C LEU A 127 -3.70 -4.23 4.26
N ARG A 128 -2.83 -3.35 3.77
CA ARG A 128 -2.73 -3.02 2.36
C ARG A 128 -2.11 -4.13 1.52
N ASP A 129 -0.94 -4.61 1.92
CA ASP A 129 -0.09 -5.45 1.08
C ASP A 129 -0.40 -6.94 1.21
N ARG A 130 -0.98 -7.37 2.34
CA ARG A 130 -1.29 -8.78 2.63
C ARG A 130 -2.78 -9.07 2.61
N LEU A 131 -3.62 -8.14 3.09
CA LEU A 131 -5.09 -8.30 3.07
C LEU A 131 -5.78 -7.56 1.91
N GLY A 132 -5.04 -6.75 1.14
CA GLY A 132 -5.56 -6.03 -0.03
C GLY A 132 -6.52 -4.89 0.32
N TRP A 133 -6.43 -4.32 1.53
CA TRP A 133 -7.32 -3.26 2.01
C TRP A 133 -6.75 -1.86 1.72
N SER A 134 -7.55 -1.00 1.11
CA SER A 134 -7.17 0.40 0.83
C SER A 134 -7.88 1.37 1.77
N ALA A 135 -7.22 2.47 2.11
CA ALA A 135 -7.80 3.54 2.94
C ALA A 135 -8.59 4.41 1.98
N GLN A 136 -9.91 4.39 2.11
CA GLN A 136 -10.75 5.33 1.38
C GLN A 136 -10.81 6.64 2.15
N ARG A 137 -10.67 7.76 1.44
CA ARG A 137 -11.05 9.06 1.98
C ARG A 137 -12.57 9.02 2.18
N PRO A 138 -13.09 9.13 3.42
CA PRO A 138 -14.51 9.32 3.57
C PRO A 138 -14.89 10.63 2.88
N ALA A 139 -15.85 10.59 1.94
CA ALA A 139 -16.57 11.80 1.57
C ALA A 139 -17.16 12.35 2.88
N ARG A 140 -16.72 13.54 3.32
CA ARG A 140 -17.02 14.09 4.65
C ARG A 140 -18.52 13.98 4.94
N ARG A 141 -18.90 13.04 5.81
CA ARG A 141 -20.26 12.92 6.34
C ARG A 141 -20.12 12.89 7.87
N ALA A 142 -20.36 14.05 8.49
CA ALA A 142 -20.44 14.19 9.94
C ALA A 142 -21.70 13.47 10.43
N VAL A 143 -21.59 12.73 11.53
CA VAL A 143 -22.63 11.81 12.04
C VAL A 143 -23.64 12.52 12.97
N GLU A 144 -23.42 13.79 13.32
CA GLU A 144 -24.34 14.60 14.13
C GLU A 144 -24.82 15.80 13.30
N ARG A 145 -25.73 15.56 12.36
CA ARG A 145 -26.45 16.62 11.67
C ARG A 145 -27.94 16.42 11.89
N ASP A 146 -28.49 17.26 12.76
CA ASP A 146 -29.92 17.56 12.77
C ASP A 146 -30.19 18.38 11.50
N GLU A 147 -30.71 17.72 10.46
CA GLU A 147 -30.79 18.23 9.08
C GLU A 147 -31.49 19.60 8.99
N ASP A 148 -32.44 19.86 9.91
CA ASP A 148 -33.18 21.11 10.02
C ASP A 148 -32.34 22.27 10.57
N ALA A 149 -31.40 21.99 11.50
CA ALA A 149 -30.53 22.99 12.11
C ALA A 149 -29.47 23.54 11.13
N ILE A 150 -29.20 22.78 10.08
CA ILE A 150 -28.19 23.08 9.05
C ILE A 150 -28.74 23.94 7.95
N GLU A 151 -29.96 23.63 7.50
CA GLU A 151 -30.61 24.36 6.42
C GLU A 151 -30.87 25.80 6.86
N THR A 152 -31.29 25.96 8.12
CA THR A 152 -31.46 27.26 8.77
C THR A 152 -30.15 28.06 8.85
N TRP A 153 -29.02 27.42 9.20
CA TRP A 153 -27.72 28.10 9.33
C TRP A 153 -27.09 28.49 7.98
N VAL A 154 -27.24 27.65 6.94
CA VAL A 154 -26.74 27.93 5.59
C VAL A 154 -27.54 29.06 4.93
N GLY A 155 -28.85 29.15 5.20
CA GLY A 155 -29.71 30.20 4.67
C GLY A 155 -29.48 31.58 5.31
N ASN A 156 -29.39 31.65 6.65
CA ASN A 156 -29.39 32.93 7.37
C ASN A 156 -28.00 33.46 7.77
N ASP A 157 -27.08 32.61 8.20
CA ASP A 157 -25.82 33.05 8.82
C ASP A 157 -24.62 33.08 7.86
N TRP A 158 -24.62 32.23 6.84
CA TRP A 158 -23.58 32.19 5.82
C TRP A 158 -23.41 33.50 5.01
N PRO A 159 -24.48 34.26 4.66
CA PRO A 159 -24.35 35.55 3.99
C PRO A 159 -23.75 36.65 4.89
N ARG A 160 -23.87 36.53 6.22
CA ARG A 160 -23.33 37.51 7.19
C ARG A 160 -21.83 37.37 7.36
N ILE A 161 -21.31 36.15 7.31
CA ILE A 161 -19.88 35.85 7.49
C ILE A 161 -19.06 36.14 6.23
N LYS A 162 -19.66 36.07 5.03
CA LYS A 162 -18.99 36.40 3.76
C LYS A 162 -18.96 37.90 3.41
N LYS A 163 -19.70 38.77 4.11
CA LYS A 163 -19.58 40.23 3.97
C LYS A 163 -18.53 40.77 4.93
N THR A 164 -17.25 40.60 4.60
CA THR A 164 -16.20 41.44 5.18
C THR A 164 -16.42 42.88 4.67
N PRO A 165 -16.44 43.92 5.54
CA PRO A 165 -16.42 45.29 5.06
C PRO A 165 -15.07 45.59 4.40
N SER A 166 -15.16 46.25 3.25
CA SER A 166 -14.04 46.71 2.43
C SER A 166 -13.22 47.82 3.11
N ASN A 167 -11.89 47.67 3.03
CA ASN A 167 -10.87 48.71 2.83
C ASN A 167 -10.45 49.66 3.98
N ALA A 168 -9.13 49.61 4.30
CA ALA A 168 -8.22 50.70 4.70
C ALA A 168 -6.99 50.03 5.38
N GLU A 169 -5.71 50.19 5.04
CA GLU A 169 -4.97 51.13 4.20
C GLU A 169 -3.61 50.51 3.79
N ARG A 170 -3.01 51.14 2.77
CA ARG A 170 -1.76 50.83 2.09
C ARG A 170 -0.54 50.90 3.02
N GLY A 171 0.37 49.93 2.90
CA GLY A 171 1.76 50.14 3.34
C GLY A 171 2.39 51.22 2.46
N SER A 172 2.69 52.37 3.05
CA SER A 172 3.37 53.48 2.37
C SER A 172 4.88 53.25 2.42
N SER A 173 5.51 53.29 1.25
CA SER A 173 6.95 53.27 1.04
C SER A 173 7.48 54.70 1.16
N SER A 174 8.49 54.93 2.01
CA SER A 174 9.21 56.21 2.06
C SER A 174 10.71 55.97 1.91
N SER A 175 11.24 56.60 0.87
CA SER A 175 12.65 56.72 0.48
C SER A 175 13.48 57.38 1.59
N THR A 176 14.67 56.86 1.86
CA THR A 176 15.74 57.59 2.54
C THR A 176 16.73 58.06 1.48
N SER A 177 16.74 59.38 1.24
CA SER A 177 17.73 60.04 0.37
C SER A 177 19.13 59.96 0.99
N PRO A 178 20.20 59.94 0.18
CA PRO A 178 21.53 60.30 0.63
C PRO A 178 21.66 61.83 0.58
N ASP A 179 22.20 62.46 1.62
CA ASP A 179 22.69 63.83 1.52
C ASP A 179 24.12 63.94 2.05
N CYS A 180 24.93 64.61 1.23
CA CYS A 180 26.29 65.04 1.46
C CYS A 180 26.32 66.26 2.38
N HIS A 181 27.36 66.37 3.21
CA HIS A 181 28.05 67.63 3.48
C HIS A 181 29.52 67.34 3.82
#